data_AF-A0A661E1L3-F1
#
_entry.id   AF-A0A661E1L3-F1
#
_cell.length_a   1.000
_cell.length_b   1.000
_cell.length_c   1.000
_cell.angle_alpha   90.00
_cell.angle_beta   90.00
_cell.angle_gamma   90.00
#
_symmetry.space_group_name_H-M   'P 1'
#
loop_
_entity.id
_entity.type
_entity.pdbx_description
1 polymer ?
#
loop_
_entity_poly.entity_id
_entity_poly.type
_entity_poly.pdbx_seq_one_letter_code
_entity_poly.pdbx_strand_id
1 'polypeptide(L)' 'MSSKTYPVTGSGLGLRRSLMGPLRDNPPQAVDFFEIAPENWIGVGGKMGKDFRSFTERYPFIAHGLSL' A
#
# COMPACT_ATOMS: atom_id res chain seq x y z
N MET A 1 12.67 1.68 -30.27
CA MET A 1 12.99 1.63 -28.83
C MET A 1 11.78 1.04 -28.12
N SER A 2 11.93 -0.06 -27.38
CA SER A 2 10.81 -0.64 -26.63
C SER A 2 10.53 0.24 -25.40
N SER A 3 9.37 0.90 -25.37
CA SER A 3 8.91 1.65 -24.20
C SER A 3 8.62 0.66 -23.08
N LYS A 4 9.36 0.76 -21.97
CA LYS A 4 9.02 0.00 -20.77
C LYS A 4 7.79 0.63 -20.11
N THR A 5 6.69 -0.10 -20.07
CA THR A 5 5.50 0.27 -19.30
C THR A 5 5.61 -0.32 -17.91
N TYR A 6 5.41 0.51 -16.88
CA TYR A 6 5.40 0.09 -15.49
C TYR A 6 3.98 0.20 -14.92
N PRO A 7 3.59 -0.68 -13.97
CA PRO A 7 2.24 -0.65 -13.39
C PRO A 7 1.99 0.55 -12.47
N VAL A 8 3.06 1.18 -11.95
CA VAL A 8 3.03 2.38 -11.12
C VAL A 8 4.18 3.30 -11.49
N THR A 9 4.03 4.59 -11.20
CA THR A 9 5.06 5.62 -11.39
C THR A 9 5.09 6.55 -10.17
N GLY A 10 6.20 7.26 -9.97
CA GLY A 10 6.35 8.19 -8.85
C GLY A 10 6.94 7.54 -7.60
N SER A 11 6.54 8.04 -6.43
CA SER A 11 7.11 7.64 -5.14
C SER A 11 6.21 6.64 -4.41
N GLY A 12 6.80 5.51 -4.03
CA GLY A 12 6.13 4.46 -3.25
C GLY A 12 6.35 4.60 -1.74
N LEU A 13 5.36 4.21 -0.95
CA LEU A 13 5.49 4.09 0.50
C LEU A 13 5.07 2.70 0.99
N GLY A 14 5.95 2.03 1.75
CA GLY A 14 5.60 0.79 2.44
C GLY A 14 4.52 1.01 3.52
N LEU A 15 3.35 0.41 3.36
CA LEU A 15 2.24 0.57 4.30
C LEU A 15 2.43 -0.33 5.53
N ARG A 16 2.64 0.31 6.68
CA ARG A 16 2.68 -0.34 8.00
C ARG A 16 1.43 0.01 8.79
N ARG A 17 0.96 -0.93 9.64
CA ARG A 17 -0.25 -0.75 10.48
C ARG A 17 -0.19 0.52 11.33
N SER A 18 0.98 0.84 11.89
CA SER A 18 1.18 2.05 12.70
C SER A 18 1.03 3.36 11.92
N LEU A 19 1.24 3.34 10.61
CA LEU A 19 1.13 4.53 9.75
C LEU A 19 -0.30 4.77 9.26
N MET A 20 -1.19 3.78 9.33
CA MET A 20 -2.55 3.89 8.76
C MET A 20 -3.45 4.91 9.44
N GLY A 21 -3.22 5.23 10.72
CA GLY A 21 -3.92 6.31 11.41
C GLY A 21 -3.46 7.65 10.85
N PRO A 22 -2.18 8.01 11.05
CA PRO A 22 -1.63 9.27 10.55
C PRO A 22 -1.84 9.50 9.05
N LEU A 23 -1.70 8.47 8.21
CA LEU A 23 -1.91 8.58 6.75
C LEU A 23 -3.36 8.82 6.36
N ARG A 24 -4.32 8.39 7.19
CA ARG A 24 -5.74 8.63 6.94
C ARG A 24 -6.13 10.05 7.32
N ASP A 25 -5.60 10.52 8.44
CA ASP A 25 -5.88 11.86 8.96
C ASP A 25 -5.17 12.94 8.13
N ASN A 26 -3.96 12.64 7.63
CA ASN A 26 -3.20 13.51 6.76
C ASN A 26 -2.55 12.72 5.61
N PRO A 27 -3.28 12.52 4.49
CA PRO A 27 -2.75 11.82 3.31
C PRO A 27 -1.60 12.60 2.67
N PRO A 28 -0.40 12.00 2.52
CA PRO A 28 0.73 12.68 1.92
C PRO A 28 0.52 12.87 0.42
N GLN A 29 0.68 14.10 -0.07
CA GLN A 29 0.58 14.41 -1.50
C GLN A 29 1.70 13.77 -2.35
N ALA A 30 2.83 13.42 -1.73
CA ALA A 30 3.99 12.87 -2.40
C ALA A 30 4.00 11.34 -2.49
N VAL A 31 2.92 10.65 -2.11
CA VAL A 31 2.83 9.18 -2.20
C VAL A 31 1.88 8.82 -3.32
N ASP A 32 2.44 8.25 -4.38
CA ASP A 32 1.70 7.87 -5.59
C ASP A 32 1.16 6.44 -5.51
N PHE A 33 1.82 5.56 -4.75
CA PHE A 33 1.39 4.18 -4.52
C PHE A 33 1.90 3.64 -3.18
N PHE A 34 1.28 2.55 -2.72
CA PHE A 34 1.70 1.85 -1.51
C PHE A 34 2.27 0.47 -1.80
N GLU A 35 3.18 0.02 -0.94
CA GLU A 35 3.77 -1.30 -0.99
C GLU A 35 3.37 -2.11 0.25
N ILE A 36 3.09 -3.40 0.05
CA ILE A 36 2.80 -4.34 1.15
C ILE A 36 3.47 -5.69 0.92
N ALA A 37 3.72 -6.39 2.03
CA ALA A 37 3.96 -7.82 2.02
C ALA A 37 2.66 -8.58 2.37
N PRO A 38 2.10 -9.39 1.46
CA PRO A 38 0.84 -10.11 1.70
C PRO A 38 0.84 -10.92 3.01
N GLU A 39 1.97 -11.51 3.38
CA GLU A 39 2.19 -12.28 4.60
C GLU A 39 1.84 -11.49 5.87
N ASN A 40 1.99 -10.17 5.85
CA ASN A 40 1.62 -9.28 6.96
C ASN A 40 0.11 -9.02 7.05
N TRP A 41 -0.67 -9.38 6.04
CA TRP A 41 -2.10 -9.04 5.92
C TRP A 41 -3.02 -10.26 5.76
N ILE A 42 -2.48 -11.43 5.41
CA ILE A 42 -3.24 -12.68 5.40
C ILE A 42 -3.82 -12.95 6.79
N GLY A 43 -5.12 -13.24 6.85
CA GLY A 43 -5.85 -13.49 8.10
C GLY A 43 -6.17 -12.23 8.91
N VAL A 44 -5.77 -11.03 8.47
CA VAL A 44 -6.11 -9.77 9.17
C VAL A 44 -7.55 -9.37 8.86
N GLY A 45 -8.42 -9.50 9.85
CA GLY A 45 -9.84 -9.09 9.79
C GLY A 45 -10.17 -7.90 10.70
N GLY A 46 -11.46 -7.75 11.00
CA GLY A 46 -11.96 -6.77 11.96
C GLY A 46 -11.71 -5.31 11.55
N LYS A 47 -11.44 -4.44 12.53
CA LYS A 47 -11.17 -3.02 12.28
C LYS A 47 -9.93 -2.81 11.40
N MET A 48 -8.85 -3.57 11.65
CA MET A 48 -7.61 -3.45 10.88
C MET A 48 -7.82 -3.84 9.41
N GLY A 49 -8.58 -4.91 9.14
CA GLY A 49 -8.91 -5.31 7.78
C GLY A 49 -9.80 -4.29 7.05
N LYS A 50 -10.79 -3.70 7.74
CA LYS A 50 -11.62 -2.62 7.18
C LYS A 50 -10.79 -1.38 6.86
N ASP A 51 -9.90 -1.02 7.77
CA ASP A 51 -8.98 0.10 7.58
C ASP A 51 -8.08 -0.16 6.37
N PHE A 52 -7.54 -1.37 6.23
CA PHE A 52 -6.67 -1.74 5.11
C PHE A 52 -7.41 -1.71 3.78
N ARG A 53 -8.61 -2.29 3.73
CA ARG A 53 -9.50 -2.22 2.57
C ARG A 53 -9.72 -0.78 2.13
N SER A 54 -9.94 0.13 3.10
CA SER A 54 -10.18 1.53 2.79
C SER A 54 -8.98 2.22 2.12
N PHE A 55 -7.75 1.75 2.36
CA PHE A 55 -6.56 2.23 1.63
C PHE A 55 -6.48 1.60 0.24
N THR A 56 -6.67 0.28 0.12
CA THR A 56 -6.57 -0.43 -1.17
C THR A 56 -7.66 -0.02 -2.16
N GLU A 57 -8.80 0.49 -1.70
CA GLU A 57 -9.86 1.04 -2.55
C GLU A 57 -9.52 2.44 -3.09
N ARG A 58 -8.56 3.15 -2.48
CA ARG A 58 -8.23 4.56 -2.79
C ARG A 58 -6.90 4.76 -3.49
N TYR A 59 -5.94 3.86 -3.31
CA TYR A 59 -4.58 4.01 -3.82
C TYR A 59 -4.13 2.78 -4.59
N PRO A 60 -3.20 2.92 -5.56
CA PRO A 60 -2.52 1.78 -6.16
C PRO A 60 -1.66 1.05 -5.13
N PHE A 61 -1.62 -0.29 -5.22
CA PHE A 61 -0.80 -1.14 -4.37
C PHE A 61 0.09 -2.05 -5.20
N ILE A 62 1.32 -2.24 -4.72
CA ILE A 62 2.23 -3.30 -5.16
C ILE A 62 2.44 -4.27 -4.00
N ALA A 63 2.31 -5.57 -4.29
CA ALA A 63 2.59 -6.63 -3.35
C ALA A 63 3.98 -7.22 -3.63
N HIS A 64 4.82 -7.33 -2.60
CA HIS A 64 6.13 -7.97 -2.68
C HIS A 64 6.32 -8.93 -1.50
N GLY A 65 6.80 -10.15 -1.75
CA GLY A 65 7.04 -11.14 -0.70
C GLY A 65 8.22 -10.75 0.19
N LEU A 66 8.25 -11.28 1.42
CA LEU A 66 9.40 -11.10 2.33
C LEU A 66 10.50 -12.15 2.12
N SER A 67 10.23 -13.18 1.32
CA SER A 67 11.06 -14.38 1.16
C SER A 67 11.77 -14.44 -0.19
N LEU A 68 12.43 -13.35 -0.60
CA LEU A 68 13.27 -13.32 -1.81
C LEU A 68 14.49 -14.24 -1.68
#